data_AF-A0A7K9DW37-F1
#
_entry.id   AF-A0A7K9DW37-F1
#
_cell.length_a   1.000
_cell.length_b   1.000
_cell.length_c   1.000
_cell.angle_alpha   90.00
_cell.angle_beta   90.00
_cell.angle_gamma   90.00
#
_symmetry.space_group_name_H-M   'P 1'
#
loop_
_entity.id
_entity.type
_entity.pdbx_description
1 polymer ?
#
loop_
_entity_poly.entity_id
_entity_poly.type
_entity_poly.pdbx_seq_one_letter_code
_entity_poly.pdbx_strand_id
1 'polypeptide(L)'
;CVQGGTTAIPGAFGCGKTVISQSLSKYSNSDVIVYVGCGERGNEMSEVLRDFPELTMEVDGRTETIMKRTTLVANTSNMPVAAREASIYTGACGEGAGTWGRPRAPVGVRESAGEHLRARVSISERRGLPRLAPIGRVPPGPRQVFWGLDKKLAQRKHFPSVNWLISYSRYLRALEPHYEGLHPEFPALRRRAREILQEEEELAEIVQLVGK
;
A
#
# COMPACT_ATOMS: atom_id res chain seq x y z
N CYS A 1 -1.08 -5.85 -6.43
CA CYS A 1 -2.23 -5.86 -5.49
C CYS A 1 -3.49 -5.99 -6.31
N VAL A 2 -4.52 -6.69 -5.83
CA VAL A 2 -5.80 -6.75 -6.53
C VAL A 2 -6.75 -5.71 -5.97
N GLN A 3 -7.69 -5.24 -6.78
CA GLN A 3 -8.82 -4.48 -6.27
C GLN A 3 -9.59 -5.36 -5.26
N GLY A 4 -9.97 -4.79 -4.11
CA GLY A 4 -10.55 -5.54 -3.00
C GLY A 4 -9.53 -6.33 -2.16
N GLY A 5 -8.25 -6.26 -2.49
CA GLY A 5 -7.19 -6.95 -1.77
C GLY A 5 -6.56 -6.15 -0.64
N THR A 6 -6.19 -6.82 0.46
CA THR A 6 -5.38 -6.21 1.52
C THR A 6 -3.87 -6.36 1.26
N THR A 7 -3.17 -5.23 1.28
CA THR A 7 -1.72 -5.12 1.17
C THR A 7 -1.15 -4.42 2.39
N ALA A 8 -0.02 -4.93 2.91
CA ALA A 8 0.73 -4.28 3.97
C ALA A 8 2.08 -3.79 3.46
N ILE A 9 2.47 -2.56 3.82
CA ILE A 9 3.75 -1.96 3.45
C ILE A 9 4.54 -1.58 4.71
N PRO A 10 5.16 -2.53 5.43
CA PRO A 10 6.00 -2.19 6.57
C PRO A 10 7.36 -1.63 6.13
N GLY A 11 7.93 -0.82 7.00
CA GLY A 11 9.37 -0.56 7.03
C GLY A 11 9.72 0.46 8.11
N ALA A 12 10.99 0.85 8.18
CA ALA A 12 11.46 1.87 9.13
C ALA A 12 11.20 3.32 8.67
N PHE A 13 11.24 4.28 9.59
CA PHE A 13 11.16 5.70 9.28
C PHE A 13 12.19 6.10 8.19
N GLY A 14 11.80 6.95 7.24
CA GLY A 14 12.68 7.39 6.14
C GLY A 14 12.93 6.38 5.01
N CYS A 15 12.26 5.21 5.01
CA CYS A 15 12.38 4.23 3.91
C CYS A 15 11.42 4.50 2.74
N GLY A 16 10.82 5.70 2.64
CA GLY A 16 9.91 6.08 1.55
C GLY A 16 8.48 5.51 1.64
N LYS A 17 7.95 5.24 2.85
CA LYS A 17 6.56 4.78 3.03
C LYS A 17 5.55 5.78 2.50
N THR A 18 5.64 7.01 2.96
CA THR A 18 4.79 8.12 2.55
C THR A 18 4.82 8.30 1.03
N VAL A 19 6.00 8.26 0.42
CA VAL A 19 6.16 8.40 -1.04
C VAL A 19 5.44 7.28 -1.80
N ILE A 20 5.55 6.03 -1.33
CA ILE A 20 4.85 4.89 -1.95
C ILE A 20 3.34 4.98 -1.70
N SER A 21 2.93 5.37 -0.50
CA SER A 21 1.53 5.58 -0.07
C SER A 21 0.84 6.64 -0.94
N GLN A 22 1.52 7.78 -1.15
CA GLN A 22 1.09 8.84 -2.05
C GLN A 22 1.09 8.36 -3.51
N SER A 23 2.15 7.71 -3.99
CA SER A 23 2.22 7.20 -5.37
C SER A 23 1.08 6.21 -5.67
N LEU A 24 0.78 5.32 -4.73
CA LEU A 24 -0.37 4.42 -4.84
C LEU A 24 -1.67 5.19 -4.93
N SER A 25 -1.84 6.27 -4.16
CA SER A 25 -3.03 7.12 -4.24
C SER A 25 -3.12 7.86 -5.58
N LYS A 26 -1.98 8.38 -6.08
CA LYS A 26 -1.91 9.11 -7.36
C LYS A 26 -2.27 8.20 -8.54
N TYR A 27 -1.66 7.02 -8.61
CA TYR A 27 -1.79 6.10 -9.75
C TYR A 27 -2.81 4.97 -9.56
N SER A 28 -3.63 4.99 -8.50
CA SER A 28 -4.66 3.97 -8.34
C SER A 28 -5.79 4.14 -9.36
N ASN A 29 -6.18 3.03 -9.98
CA ASN A 29 -7.33 2.90 -10.88
C ASN A 29 -8.68 2.79 -10.11
N SER A 30 -8.81 3.47 -8.97
CA SER A 30 -10.01 3.40 -8.12
C SER A 30 -10.80 4.68 -8.20
N ASP A 31 -12.13 4.55 -8.17
CA ASP A 31 -13.04 5.68 -8.32
C ASP A 31 -12.98 6.63 -7.12
N VAL A 32 -12.73 6.09 -5.93
CA VAL A 32 -12.66 6.85 -4.67
C VAL A 32 -11.42 6.41 -3.89
N ILE A 33 -10.76 7.37 -3.26
CA ILE A 33 -9.60 7.13 -2.41
C ILE A 33 -9.90 7.66 -1.03
N VAL A 34 -9.65 6.86 0.00
CA VAL A 34 -9.69 7.28 1.40
C VAL A 34 -8.25 7.25 1.91
N TYR A 35 -7.66 8.44 2.04
CA TYR A 35 -6.31 8.59 2.54
C TYR A 35 -6.36 8.95 4.02
N VAL A 36 -5.85 8.07 4.88
CA VAL A 36 -5.74 8.32 6.32
C VAL A 36 -4.27 8.40 6.68
N GLY A 37 -3.79 9.61 6.95
CA GLY A 37 -2.46 9.84 7.51
C GLY A 37 -2.56 9.90 9.02
N CYS A 38 -2.04 8.91 9.74
CA CYS A 38 -2.04 8.87 11.20
C CYS A 38 -0.62 8.98 11.76
N GLY A 39 -0.32 10.08 12.44
CA GLY A 39 0.98 10.36 13.03
C GLY A 39 2.08 10.72 12.03
N GLU A 40 1.71 11.06 10.79
CA GLU A 40 2.66 11.54 9.78
C GLU A 40 3.20 12.93 10.13
N ARG A 41 4.37 13.25 9.56
CA ARG A 41 4.94 14.59 9.69
C ARG A 41 4.05 15.61 8.97
N GLY A 42 3.85 16.78 9.57
CA GLY A 42 3.00 17.83 9.00
C GLY A 42 3.38 18.25 7.57
N ASN A 43 4.69 18.21 7.25
CA ASN A 43 5.19 18.50 5.91
C ASN A 43 4.70 17.48 4.87
N GLU A 44 4.63 16.20 5.22
CA GLU A 44 4.18 15.12 4.32
C GLU A 44 2.69 15.25 4.01
N MET A 45 1.88 15.63 5.01
CA MET A 45 0.47 15.93 4.81
C MET A 45 0.23 17.22 4.01
N SER A 46 1.13 18.20 4.16
CA SER A 46 1.06 19.45 3.40
C SER A 46 1.39 19.23 1.91
N GLU A 47 2.31 18.32 1.60
CA GLU A 47 2.63 17.90 0.23
C GLU A 47 1.41 17.26 -0.44
N VAL A 48 0.71 16.35 0.25
CA VAL A 48 -0.54 15.77 -0.24
C VAL A 48 -1.58 16.83 -0.60
N LEU A 49 -1.77 17.83 0.27
CA LEU A 49 -2.72 18.92 0.05
C LEU A 49 -2.33 19.86 -1.11
N ARG A 50 -1.04 19.95 -1.47
CA ARG A 50 -0.55 20.74 -2.59
C ARG A 50 -0.60 19.98 -3.91
N ASP A 51 -0.16 18.73 -3.90
CA ASP A 51 -0.04 17.91 -5.10
C ASP A 51 -1.39 17.37 -5.61
N PHE A 52 -2.27 16.94 -4.70
CA PHE A 52 -3.51 16.24 -5.10
C PHE A 52 -4.49 17.11 -5.90
N PRO A 53 -4.58 18.44 -5.66
CA PRO A 53 -5.35 19.34 -6.52
C PRO A 53 -4.77 19.54 -7.92
N GLU A 54 -3.45 19.52 -8.07
CA GLU A 54 -2.77 19.73 -9.37
C GLU A 54 -2.88 18.51 -10.28
N LEU A 55 -2.98 17.32 -9.67
CA LEU A 55 -3.09 16.07 -10.41
C LEU A 55 -4.51 15.90 -10.96
N THR A 56 -4.60 15.85 -12.28
CA THR A 56 -5.82 15.59 -13.03
C THR A 56 -5.75 14.24 -13.72
N MET A 57 -6.90 13.61 -13.90
CA MET A 57 -7.04 12.36 -14.63
C MET A 57 -8.33 12.36 -15.45
N GLU A 58 -8.28 11.67 -16.58
CA GLU A 58 -9.44 11.42 -17.43
C GLU A 58 -10.24 10.23 -16.87
N VAL A 59 -11.40 10.49 -16.29
CA VAL A 59 -12.36 9.46 -15.86
C VAL A 59 -13.65 9.67 -16.63
N ASP A 60 -14.06 8.65 -17.39
CA ASP A 60 -15.30 8.67 -18.19
C ASP A 60 -15.42 9.88 -19.14
N GLY A 61 -14.29 10.32 -19.71
CA GLY A 61 -14.22 11.46 -20.64
C GLY A 61 -14.32 12.84 -19.98
N ARG A 62 -14.16 12.91 -18.64
CA ARG A 62 -14.07 14.15 -17.88
C ARG A 62 -12.72 14.23 -17.18
N THR A 63 -12.05 15.36 -17.33
CA THR A 63 -10.87 15.70 -16.55
C THR A 63 -11.29 16.08 -15.14
N GLU A 64 -11.08 15.20 -14.17
CA GLU A 64 -11.33 15.48 -12.75
C GLU A 64 -10.02 15.48 -11.95
N THR A 65 -9.97 16.32 -10.91
CA THR A 65 -8.81 16.37 -10.00
C THR A 65 -8.86 15.20 -9.03
N ILE A 66 -7.70 14.66 -8.68
CA ILE A 66 -7.60 13.56 -7.70
C ILE A 66 -8.15 13.98 -6.33
N MET A 67 -8.06 15.27 -5.99
CA MET A 67 -8.64 15.81 -4.76
C MET A 67 -10.16 15.59 -4.65
N LYS A 68 -10.92 15.66 -5.76
CA LYS A 68 -12.39 15.46 -5.73
C LYS A 68 -12.79 14.02 -5.39
N ARG A 69 -11.96 13.04 -5.75
CA ARG A 69 -12.17 11.62 -5.43
C ARG A 69 -11.54 11.19 -4.10
N THR A 70 -10.76 12.06 -3.47
CA THR A 70 -9.99 11.69 -2.28
C THR A 70 -10.61 12.28 -1.02
N THR A 71 -11.02 11.41 -0.10
CA THR A 71 -11.30 11.82 1.29
C THR A 71 -10.02 11.73 2.09
N LEU A 72 -9.52 12.89 2.55
CA LEU A 72 -8.31 12.98 3.35
C LEU A 72 -8.65 13.09 4.84
N VAL A 73 -8.18 12.15 5.64
CA VAL A 73 -8.17 12.23 7.10
C VAL A 73 -6.74 12.49 7.54
N ALA A 74 -6.45 13.73 7.89
CA ALA A 74 -5.12 14.18 8.29
C ALA A 74 -5.00 14.16 9.82
N ASN A 75 -4.14 13.29 10.34
CA ASN A 75 -3.75 13.30 11.73
C ASN A 75 -2.21 13.39 11.84
N THR A 76 -1.69 14.57 12.15
CA THR A 76 -0.27 14.84 12.35
C THR A 76 0.26 14.25 13.67
N SER A 77 1.58 14.06 13.72
CA SER A 77 2.28 13.60 14.93
C SER A 77 2.15 14.53 16.14
N ASN A 78 1.59 15.74 16.02
CA ASN A 78 1.36 16.63 17.15
C ASN A 78 -0.06 16.51 17.74
N MET A 79 -0.93 15.68 17.15
CA MET A 79 -2.29 15.49 17.64
C MET A 79 -2.41 14.36 18.68
N PRO A 80 -3.46 14.40 19.54
CA PRO A 80 -3.65 13.45 20.63
C PRO A 80 -3.70 12.00 20.18
N VAL A 81 -3.21 11.08 21.02
CA VAL A 81 -3.21 9.63 20.75
C VAL A 81 -4.62 9.10 20.48
N ALA A 82 -5.62 9.58 21.23
CA ALA A 82 -7.02 9.21 21.00
C ALA A 82 -7.51 9.60 19.58
N ALA A 83 -7.10 10.77 19.09
CA ALA A 83 -7.43 11.20 17.73
C ALA A 83 -6.76 10.29 16.67
N ARG A 84 -5.55 9.79 16.96
CA ARG A 84 -4.82 8.89 16.05
C ARG A 84 -5.56 7.57 15.87
N GLU A 85 -5.99 6.96 16.97
CA GLU A 85 -6.79 5.74 16.92
C GLU A 85 -8.16 6.00 16.24
N ALA A 86 -8.85 7.07 16.63
CA ALA A 86 -10.13 7.44 16.03
C ALA A 86 -10.04 7.68 14.52
N SER A 87 -8.97 8.32 14.03
CA SER A 87 -8.78 8.63 12.61
C SER A 87 -8.79 7.39 11.71
N ILE A 88 -8.23 6.28 12.20
CA ILE A 88 -8.22 4.98 11.49
C ILE A 88 -9.62 4.40 11.40
N TYR A 89 -10.43 4.52 12.46
CA TYR A 89 -11.82 4.07 12.47
C TYR A 89 -12.71 4.98 11.62
N THR A 90 -12.48 6.30 11.63
CA THR A 90 -13.21 7.26 10.80
C THR A 90 -12.99 6.98 9.32
N GLY A 91 -11.74 6.73 8.91
CA GLY A 91 -11.45 6.31 7.52
C GLY A 91 -12.13 4.99 7.15
N ALA A 92 -12.17 4.03 8.08
CA ALA A 92 -12.91 2.78 7.87
C ALA A 92 -14.42 2.98 7.72
N CYS A 93 -14.99 3.92 8.46
CA CYS A 93 -16.40 4.24 8.40
C CYS A 93 -16.74 5.00 7.11
N GLY A 94 -15.83 5.88 6.64
CA GLY A 94 -15.92 6.56 5.35
C GLY A 94 -16.02 5.59 4.16
N GLU A 95 -15.33 4.45 4.22
CA GLU A 95 -15.49 3.35 3.25
C GLU A 95 -16.94 2.80 3.22
N GLY A 96 -17.68 2.88 4.34
CA GLY A 96 -19.08 2.45 4.43
C GLY A 96 -20.10 3.45 3.88
N ALA A 97 -19.80 4.76 3.93
CA ALA A 97 -20.72 5.82 3.51
C ALA A 97 -20.80 6.00 1.98
N GLY A 98 -19.79 5.57 1.23
CA GLY A 98 -19.73 5.64 -0.25
C GLY A 98 -20.57 4.61 -1.01
N THR A 99 -21.47 3.88 -0.34
CA THR A 99 -22.23 2.76 -0.94
C THR A 99 -23.45 3.17 -1.77
N TRP A 100 -23.70 4.48 -1.99
CA TRP A 100 -24.75 4.93 -2.90
C TRP A 100 -24.24 5.00 -4.35
N GLY A 101 -24.15 3.83 -5.00
CA GLY A 101 -24.34 3.73 -6.46
C GLY A 101 -23.12 3.74 -7.39
N ARG A 102 -21.86 3.58 -6.91
CA ARG A 102 -20.69 3.44 -7.81
C ARG A 102 -20.10 2.01 -7.84
N PRO A 103 -19.75 1.48 -9.04
CA PRO A 103 -19.35 0.09 -9.21
C PRO A 103 -17.88 -0.24 -8.88
N ARG A 104 -16.95 0.72 -8.74
CA ARG A 104 -15.56 0.41 -8.35
C ARG A 104 -15.27 0.70 -6.88
N ALA A 105 -14.50 -0.20 -6.27
CA ALA A 105 -14.18 -0.21 -4.86
C ALA A 105 -13.28 0.98 -4.44
N PRO A 106 -13.48 1.54 -3.23
CA PRO A 106 -12.58 2.56 -2.70
C PRO A 106 -11.22 1.96 -2.32
N VAL A 107 -10.15 2.75 -2.51
CA VAL A 107 -8.81 2.44 -1.99
C VAL A 107 -8.62 3.14 -0.66
N GLY A 108 -8.53 2.35 0.41
CA GLY A 108 -8.13 2.82 1.72
C GLY A 108 -6.61 2.77 1.86
N VAL A 109 -5.95 3.92 1.79
CA VAL A 109 -4.54 4.04 2.15
C VAL A 109 -4.45 4.47 3.60
N ARG A 110 -3.94 3.59 4.46
CA ARG A 110 -3.78 3.88 5.90
C ARG A 110 -2.32 3.78 6.30
N GLU A 111 -1.81 4.89 6.80
CA GLU A 111 -0.47 5.02 7.36
C GLU A 111 -0.61 5.35 8.85
N SER A 112 0.16 4.69 9.72
CA SER A 112 0.10 4.86 11.17
C SER A 112 1.51 4.94 11.75
N ALA A 113 1.83 6.00 12.51
CA ALA A 113 3.11 6.19 13.17
C ALA A 113 3.07 5.73 14.64
N GLY A 114 3.84 4.68 14.94
CA GLY A 114 4.08 4.13 16.28
C GLY A 114 4.66 2.72 16.23
N GLU A 115 5.38 2.29 17.28
CA GLU A 115 6.01 0.95 17.41
C GLU A 115 5.04 -0.24 17.26
N HIS A 116 3.73 0.02 17.19
CA HIS A 116 2.70 -0.96 16.93
C HIS A 116 1.90 -0.54 15.68
N LEU A 117 1.97 -1.34 14.60
CA LEU A 117 1.18 -1.31 13.33
C LEU A 117 1.74 -0.45 12.18
N ARG A 118 2.35 -1.04 11.12
CA ARG A 118 1.73 -1.63 9.90
C ARG A 118 0.93 -0.63 9.06
N ALA A 119 1.56 0.00 8.06
CA ALA A 119 0.82 0.61 6.96
C ALA A 119 -0.05 -0.47 6.29
N ARG A 120 -1.36 -0.24 6.23
CA ARG A 120 -2.35 -1.17 5.71
C ARG A 120 -3.04 -0.48 4.54
N VAL A 121 -2.59 -0.79 3.34
CA VAL A 121 -3.32 -0.45 2.10
C VAL A 121 -4.43 -1.47 1.98
N SER A 122 -5.63 -1.11 2.44
CA SER A 122 -6.82 -1.96 2.38
C SER A 122 -7.63 -1.50 1.17
N ILE A 123 -7.57 -2.26 0.08
CA ILE A 123 -8.53 -2.10 -1.01
C ILE A 123 -9.73 -2.97 -0.59
N SER A 124 -10.93 -2.40 -0.46
CA SER A 124 -12.09 -3.06 0.16
C SER A 124 -13.15 -3.40 -0.88
N GLU A 125 -13.55 -4.69 -0.98
CA GLU A 125 -14.82 -5.10 -1.59
C GLU A 125 -15.46 -6.18 -0.71
N ARG A 126 -16.75 -6.01 -0.34
CA ARG A 126 -17.48 -6.93 0.54
C ARG A 126 -17.88 -8.22 -0.19
N ARG A 127 -17.70 -9.37 0.47
CA ARG A 127 -18.76 -10.40 0.64
C ARG A 127 -18.62 -11.10 2.01
N GLY A 128 -19.62 -10.87 2.88
CA GLY A 128 -20.10 -11.69 4.00
C GLY A 128 -19.13 -12.29 5.04
N LEU A 129 -19.16 -11.78 6.28
CA LEU A 129 -19.47 -12.48 7.57
C LEU A 129 -18.93 -11.71 8.81
N PRO A 130 -19.43 -11.97 10.04
CA PRO A 130 -19.52 -10.97 11.11
C PRO A 130 -18.52 -11.09 12.28
N ARG A 131 -18.45 -9.98 13.04
CA ARG A 131 -18.15 -9.78 14.49
C ARG A 131 -16.74 -10.04 15.07
N LEU A 132 -16.13 -8.91 15.47
CA LEU A 132 -15.51 -8.56 16.77
C LEU A 132 -14.77 -9.62 17.62
N ALA A 133 -13.48 -9.38 17.91
CA ALA A 133 -12.80 -9.74 19.17
C ALA A 133 -11.42 -9.02 19.32
N PRO A 134 -10.84 -8.92 20.53
CA PRO A 134 -9.99 -7.82 20.99
C PRO A 134 -8.46 -8.01 20.81
N ILE A 135 -7.76 -6.93 21.19
CA ILE A 135 -6.33 -6.64 21.07
C ILE A 135 -5.47 -7.55 21.96
N GLY A 136 -4.45 -8.16 21.37
CA GLY A 136 -3.38 -8.89 22.09
C GLY A 136 -3.10 -10.26 21.49
N ARG A 137 -2.05 -10.36 20.65
CA ARG A 137 -1.69 -11.50 19.78
C ARG A 137 -2.57 -11.65 18.54
N VAL A 138 -2.28 -10.81 17.53
CA VAL A 138 -2.79 -11.06 16.17
C VAL A 138 -1.87 -12.10 15.52
N PRO A 139 -2.31 -13.37 15.30
CA PRO A 139 -1.57 -14.32 14.48
C PRO A 139 -1.41 -13.75 13.06
N PRO A 140 -0.53 -14.29 12.19
CA PRO A 140 -0.53 -13.88 10.79
C PRO A 140 -1.83 -14.35 10.08
N GLY A 141 -2.97 -13.74 10.41
CA GLY A 141 -4.21 -13.81 9.65
C GLY A 141 -4.03 -13.17 8.27
N PRO A 142 -5.02 -13.30 7.35
CA PRO A 142 -4.81 -13.39 5.90
C PRO A 142 -4.37 -12.05 5.30
N ARG A 143 -3.11 -11.68 5.51
CA ARG A 143 -2.45 -10.65 4.72
C ARG A 143 -2.08 -11.31 3.41
N GLN A 144 -2.82 -10.94 2.38
CA GLN A 144 -2.69 -11.56 1.08
C GLN A 144 -1.52 -10.94 0.30
N VAL A 145 -1.07 -9.71 0.60
CA VAL A 145 0.15 -9.13 0.02
C VAL A 145 0.98 -8.40 1.08
N PHE A 146 2.29 -8.51 0.95
CA PHE A 146 3.29 -7.90 1.81
C PHE A 146 4.40 -7.28 0.97
N TRP A 147 4.65 -5.98 1.12
CA TRP A 147 5.76 -5.24 0.52
C TRP A 147 6.71 -4.76 1.61
N GLY A 148 7.78 -5.51 1.85
CA GLY A 148 8.77 -5.18 2.87
C GLY A 148 9.72 -4.11 2.37
N LEU A 149 9.68 -2.92 2.99
CA LEU A 149 10.64 -1.86 2.69
C LEU A 149 11.90 -2.02 3.52
N ASP A 150 13.04 -2.00 2.84
CA ASP A 150 14.36 -2.20 3.44
C ASP A 150 15.13 -0.88 3.58
N LYS A 151 15.69 -0.66 4.76
CA LYS A 151 16.52 0.50 5.06
C LYS A 151 17.85 0.43 4.31
N LYS A 152 18.42 -0.75 4.09
CA LYS A 152 19.68 -0.93 3.36
C LYS A 152 19.53 -0.49 1.90
N LEU A 153 18.44 -0.88 1.25
CA LEU A 153 18.11 -0.46 -0.12
C LEU A 153 17.89 1.06 -0.19
N ALA A 154 17.16 1.62 0.77
CA ALA A 154 16.96 3.07 0.85
C ALA A 154 18.28 3.85 1.03
N GLN A 155 19.20 3.35 1.87
CA GLN A 155 20.52 3.95 2.06
C GLN A 155 21.39 3.90 0.80
N ARG A 156 21.23 2.86 -0.03
CA ARG A 156 21.90 2.73 -1.32
C ARG A 156 21.24 3.57 -2.44
N LYS A 157 20.24 4.40 -2.10
CA LYS A 157 19.44 5.19 -3.06
C LYS A 157 18.72 4.34 -4.11
N HIS A 158 18.43 3.08 -3.78
CA HIS A 158 17.64 2.20 -4.64
C HIS A 158 16.16 2.47 -4.38
N PHE A 159 15.46 3.08 -5.35
CA PHE A 159 14.04 3.42 -5.26
C PHE A 159 13.22 2.71 -6.35
N PRO A 160 12.08 2.09 -6.00
CA PRO A 160 11.52 1.93 -4.65
C PRO A 160 12.32 0.94 -3.78
N SER A 161 12.42 1.20 -2.48
CA SER A 161 13.22 0.41 -1.52
C SER A 161 12.56 -0.90 -1.09
N VAL A 162 11.90 -1.59 -2.01
CA VAL A 162 11.15 -2.83 -1.76
C VAL A 162 12.11 -4.02 -1.84
N ASN A 163 12.20 -4.79 -0.78
CA ASN A 163 12.99 -6.01 -0.77
C ASN A 163 12.24 -7.11 -1.53
N TRP A 164 12.82 -7.58 -2.64
CA TRP A 164 12.23 -8.60 -3.51
C TRP A 164 12.19 -10.00 -2.90
N LEU A 165 13.06 -10.32 -1.93
CA LEU A 165 13.11 -11.63 -1.27
C LEU A 165 12.07 -11.75 -0.15
N ILE A 166 11.87 -10.67 0.61
CA ILE A 166 10.95 -10.63 1.75
C ILE A 166 9.51 -10.35 1.27
N SER A 167 9.34 -9.60 0.19
CA SER A 167 8.03 -9.24 -0.32
C SER A 167 7.33 -10.44 -0.98
N TYR A 168 6.05 -10.65 -0.68
CA TYR A 168 5.28 -11.74 -1.25
C TYR A 168 3.83 -11.34 -1.53
N SER A 169 3.21 -12.07 -2.45
CA SER A 169 1.79 -11.95 -2.78
C SER A 169 1.17 -13.34 -2.87
N ARG A 170 0.07 -13.54 -2.16
CA ARG A 170 -0.78 -14.74 -2.21
C ARG A 170 -1.81 -14.66 -3.33
N TYR A 171 -2.03 -13.49 -3.92
CA TYR A 171 -2.93 -13.32 -5.07
C TYR A 171 -2.33 -13.79 -6.39
N LEU A 172 -1.05 -14.20 -6.44
CA LEU A 172 -0.40 -14.53 -7.72
C LEU A 172 -1.15 -15.62 -8.49
N ARG A 173 -1.57 -16.69 -7.82
CA ARG A 173 -2.35 -17.77 -8.44
C ARG A 173 -3.72 -17.30 -8.95
N ALA A 174 -4.36 -16.38 -8.23
CA ALA A 174 -5.67 -15.85 -8.62
C ALA A 174 -5.54 -14.83 -9.78
N LEU A 175 -4.40 -14.17 -9.90
CA LEU A 175 -4.13 -13.16 -10.91
C LEU A 175 -3.52 -13.71 -12.19
N GLU A 176 -2.92 -14.90 -12.15
CA GLU A 176 -2.29 -15.54 -13.31
C GLU A 176 -3.22 -15.60 -14.53
N PRO A 177 -4.49 -16.06 -14.43
CA PRO A 177 -5.40 -16.07 -15.58
C PRO A 177 -5.68 -14.68 -16.17
N HIS A 178 -5.74 -13.65 -15.31
CA HIS A 178 -5.96 -12.27 -15.76
C HIS A 178 -4.75 -11.73 -16.53
N TYR A 179 -3.54 -12.01 -16.04
CA TYR A 179 -2.32 -11.59 -16.73
C TYR A 179 -2.07 -12.40 -18.00
N GLU A 180 -2.38 -13.70 -18.02
CA GLU A 180 -2.26 -14.52 -19.23
C GLU A 180 -3.15 -14.00 -20.37
N GLY A 181 -4.34 -13.49 -20.06
CA GLY A 181 -5.24 -12.89 -21.04
C GLY A 181 -4.74 -11.56 -21.64
N LEU A 182 -3.89 -10.82 -20.92
CA LEU A 182 -3.29 -9.55 -21.40
C LEU A 182 -1.92 -9.78 -22.05
N HIS A 183 -1.07 -10.55 -21.39
CA HIS A 183 0.31 -10.85 -21.75
C HIS A 183 0.68 -12.28 -21.33
N PRO A 184 0.61 -13.26 -22.24
CA PRO A 184 0.87 -14.67 -21.94
C PRO A 184 2.27 -14.95 -21.36
N GLU A 185 3.27 -14.14 -21.71
CA GLU A 185 4.66 -14.33 -21.26
C GLU A 185 4.93 -13.80 -19.85
N PHE A 186 4.02 -12.97 -19.29
CA PHE A 186 4.25 -12.28 -18.03
C PHE A 186 4.50 -13.22 -16.83
N PRO A 187 3.72 -14.31 -16.62
CA PRO A 187 3.98 -15.22 -15.51
C PRO A 187 5.35 -15.91 -15.61
N ALA A 188 5.79 -16.26 -16.82
CA ALA A 188 7.07 -16.91 -17.08
C ALA A 188 8.24 -15.95 -16.83
N LEU A 189 8.19 -14.74 -17.40
CA LEU A 189 9.20 -13.69 -17.20
C LEU A 189 9.34 -13.32 -15.73
N ARG A 190 8.21 -13.18 -15.01
CA ARG A 190 8.22 -12.91 -13.56
C ARG A 190 8.93 -14.00 -12.78
N ARG A 191 8.66 -15.28 -13.11
CA ARG A 191 9.31 -16.42 -12.45
C ARG A 191 10.81 -16.41 -12.70
N ARG A 192 11.22 -16.21 -13.96
CA ARG A 192 12.62 -16.14 -14.34
C ARG A 192 13.36 -14.99 -13.68
N ALA A 193 12.77 -13.80 -13.64
CA ALA A 193 13.36 -12.64 -12.95
C ALA A 193 13.54 -12.91 -11.45
N ARG A 194 12.58 -13.61 -10.82
CA ARG A 194 12.69 -13.98 -9.40
C ARG A 194 13.83 -14.98 -9.16
N GLU A 195 14.01 -15.96 -10.02
CA GLU A 195 15.12 -16.93 -9.95
C GLU A 195 16.46 -16.21 -10.05
N ILE A 196 16.61 -15.31 -11.04
CA ILE A 196 17.84 -14.53 -11.23
C ILE A 196 18.18 -13.69 -9.99
N LEU A 197 17.18 -13.05 -9.38
CA LEU A 197 17.37 -12.25 -8.16
C LEU A 197 17.70 -13.11 -6.93
N GLN A 198 17.29 -14.38 -6.91
CA GLN A 198 17.66 -15.31 -5.85
C GLN A 198 19.10 -15.81 -6.05
N GLU A 199 19.46 -16.16 -7.29
CA GLU A 199 20.83 -16.53 -7.67
C GLU A 199 21.83 -15.38 -7.38
N GLU A 200 21.45 -14.12 -7.65
CA GLU A 200 22.28 -12.95 -7.34
C GLU A 200 22.59 -12.84 -5.85
N GLU A 201 21.60 -13.06 -4.97
CA GLU A 201 21.81 -12.97 -3.52
C GLU A 201 22.72 -14.12 -3.03
N GLU A 202 22.48 -15.34 -3.51
CA GLU A 202 23.33 -16.51 -3.20
C GLU A 202 24.79 -16.27 -3.64
N LEU A 203 24.99 -15.71 -4.84
CA LEU A 203 26.32 -15.35 -5.33
C LEU A 203 26.94 -14.22 -4.50
N ALA A 204 26.16 -13.23 -4.08
CA ALA A 204 26.64 -12.14 -3.24
C ALA A 204 27.11 -12.65 -1.86
N GLU A 205 26.42 -13.64 -1.28
CA GLU A 205 26.85 -14.31 -0.04
C GLU A 205 28.16 -15.08 -0.23
N ILE A 206 28.29 -15.84 -1.33
CA ILE A 206 29.52 -16.59 -1.65
C ILE A 206 30.71 -15.64 -1.82
N VAL A 207 30.54 -14.54 -2.57
CA VAL A 207 31.60 -13.54 -2.78
C VAL A 207 32.06 -12.91 -1.46
N GLN A 208 31.15 -12.72 -0.49
CA GLN A 208 31.52 -12.23 0.84
C GLN A 208 32.33 -13.24 1.64
N LEU A 209 32.08 -14.54 1.48
CA LEU A 209 32.78 -15.61 2.19
C LEU A 209 34.18 -15.88 1.62
N VAL A 210 34.32 -15.87 0.30
CA VAL A 210 35.60 -16.16 -0.37
C VAL A 210 36.57 -14.98 -0.26
N GLY A 211 36.04 -13.76 -0.04
CA GLY A 211 36.84 -12.54 -0.15
C GLY A 211 37.20 -12.26 -1.61
N LYS A 212 37.43 -10.99 -1.95
CA LYS A 212 37.92 -10.65 -3.30
C LYS A 212 39.31 -11.20 -3.54
#